data_AF-A0A0F8KGB8-F1
#
_entry.id   AF-A0A0F8KGB8-F1
#
_cell.length_a   1.000
_cell.length_b   1.000
_cell.length_c   1.000
_cell.angle_alpha   90.00
_cell.angle_beta   90.00
_cell.angle_gamma   90.00
#
_symmetry.space_group_name_H-M   'P 1'
#
loop_
_entity.id
_entity.type
_entity.pdbx_description
1 polymer ?
#
loop_
_entity_poly.entity_id
_entity_poly.type
_entity_poly.pdbx_seq_one_letter_code
_entity_poly.pdbx_strand_id
1 'polypeptide(L)' 'MFCFGQRSVIKQGGSYLISLPMQWVKAMNVEMKCVNVEMDDQQRIIVTSVPQAGQDSERTESSTPTN' A
#
# COMPACT_ATOMS: atom_id res chain seq x y z
N MET A 1 -9.08 -5.54 19.08
CA MET A 1 -9.73 -5.78 17.77
C MET A 1 -10.24 -4.45 17.25
N PHE A 2 -9.86 -4.05 16.04
CA PHE A 2 -10.29 -2.76 15.50
C PHE A 2 -11.71 -2.85 14.95
N CYS A 3 -12.63 -2.01 15.45
CA CYS A 3 -13.99 -1.91 14.93
C CYS A 3 -14.03 -0.82 13.85
N PHE A 4 -14.10 -1.25 12.60
CA PHE A 4 -13.88 -0.39 11.45
C PHE A 4 -15.15 0.18 10.80
N GLY A 5 -16.33 -0.26 11.26
CA GLY A 5 -17.64 0.22 10.85
C GLY A 5 -17.96 0.01 9.36
N GLN A 6 -19.09 0.57 8.93
CA GLN A 6 -19.45 0.69 7.53
C GLN A 6 -18.77 1.93 6.93
N ARG A 7 -18.30 1.84 5.68
CA ARG A 7 -17.73 2.98 4.95
C ARG A 7 -18.44 3.19 3.63
N SER A 8 -18.42 4.44 3.17
CA SER A 8 -18.90 4.80 1.85
C SER A 8 -17.85 4.47 0.79
N VAL A 9 -18.34 4.01 -0.36
CA VAL A 9 -17.57 4.00 -1.60
C VAL A 9 -17.89 5.29 -2.34
N ILE A 10 -16.86 6.01 -2.75
CA ILE A 10 -16.98 7.30 -3.43
C ILE A 10 -16.61 7.12 -4.89
N LYS A 11 -17.45 7.58 -5.82
CA LYS A 11 -17.09 7.65 -7.23
C LYS A 11 -16.32 8.94 -7.49
N GLN A 12 -15.13 8.85 -8.07
CA GLN A 12 -14.32 9.99 -8.48
C GLN A 12 -13.83 9.77 -9.91
N GLY A 13 -14.33 10.59 -10.84
CA GLY A 13 -14.08 10.40 -12.27
C GLY A 13 -14.59 9.04 -12.76
N GLY A 14 -13.70 8.29 -13.41
CA GLY A 14 -13.94 6.92 -13.89
C GLY A 14 -13.69 5.83 -12.85
N SER A 15 -13.35 6.18 -11.61
CA SER A 15 -12.89 5.24 -10.58
C SER A 15 -13.77 5.26 -9.33
N TYR A 16 -13.66 4.20 -8.51
CA TYR A 16 -14.27 4.09 -7.20
C TYR A 16 -13.18 4.08 -6.12
N LEU A 17 -13.43 4.78 -5.02
CA LEU A 17 -12.50 4.96 -3.90
C LEU A 17 -13.14 4.50 -2.61
N ILE A 18 -12.33 3.88 -1.76
CA ILE A 18 -12.69 3.55 -0.39
C ILE A 18 -11.60 4.08 0.55
N SER A 19 -12.00 4.74 1.63
CA SER A 19 -11.05 5.21 2.64
C SER A 19 -10.60 4.07 3.54
N LEU A 20 -9.30 3.97 3.80
CA LEU A 20 -8.73 3.05 4.78
C LEU A 20 -8.68 3.72 6.17
N PRO A 21 -8.88 2.97 7.27
CA PRO A 21 -8.85 3.53 8.61
C PRO A 21 -7.45 3.98 8.96
N MET A 22 -7.32 5.21 9.47
CA MET A 22 -6.02 5.73 9.88
C MET A 22 -5.35 4.87 10.96
N GLN A 23 -6.12 4.23 11.85
CA GLN A 23 -5.59 3.30 12.84
C GLN A 23 -4.99 2.03 12.21
N TRP A 24 -5.61 1.51 11.15
CA TRP A 24 -5.07 0.37 10.40
C TRP A 24 -3.77 0.75 9.68
N VAL A 25 -3.76 1.89 8.98
CA VAL A 25 -2.57 2.39 8.28
C VAL A 25 -1.40 2.60 9.25
N LYS A 26 -1.66 3.20 10.42
CA LYS A 26 -0.63 3.38 11.47
C LYS A 26 -0.08 2.06 12.00
N ALA A 27 -0.94 1.03 12.14
CA ALA A 27 -0.51 -0.29 12.59
C ALA A 27 0.32 -1.05 11.55
N MET A 28 0.11 -0.78 10.25
CA MET A 28 0.77 -1.45 9.13
C MET A 28 2.06 -0.76 8.65
N ASN A 29 2.57 0.23 9.40
CA ASN A 29 3.64 1.19 9.06
C ASN A 29 3.12 2.46 8.36
N VAL A 30 3.44 3.63 8.95
CA VAL A 30 3.04 4.96 8.47
C VAL A 30 3.61 5.30 7.09
N GLU A 31 4.71 4.64 6.69
CA GLU A 31 5.37 4.86 5.39
C GLU A 31 4.86 3.94 4.26
N MET A 32 3.76 3.23 4.51
CA MET A 32 3.17 2.32 3.54
C MET A 32 2.61 3.09 2.31
N LYS A 33 3.36 3.06 1.20
CA LYS A 33 2.98 3.70 -0.08
C LYS A 33 2.07 2.85 -0.96
N CYS A 34 2.12 1.52 -0.81
CA CYS A 34 1.42 0.58 -1.69
C CYS A 34 0.73 -0.52 -0.88
N VAL A 35 -0.45 -0.93 -1.35
CA VAL A 35 -1.23 -2.08 -0.87
C VAL A 35 -1.27 -3.16 -1.95
N ASN A 36 -1.41 -4.42 -1.55
CA ASN A 36 -1.94 -5.44 -2.44
C ASN A 36 -3.46 -5.49 -2.28
N VAL A 37 -4.17 -5.62 -3.40
CA VAL A 37 -5.63 -5.72 -3.45
C VAL A 37 -6.00 -6.96 -4.23
N GLU A 38 -6.72 -7.87 -3.59
CA GLU A 38 -7.15 -9.13 -4.15
C GLU A 38 -8.64 -9.34 -3.89
N MET A 39 -9.28 -10.20 -4.69
CA MET A 39 -10.63 -10.68 -4.43
C MET A 39 -10.53 -12.14 -4.03
N ASP A 40 -11.11 -12.50 -2.88
CA ASP A 40 -11.17 -13.89 -2.45
C ASP A 40 -12.34 -14.65 -3.09
N ASP A 41 -12.40 -15.96 -2.84
CA ASP A 41 -13.45 -16.84 -3.37
C ASP A 41 -14.86 -16.48 -2.88
N GLN A 42 -14.96 -15.68 -1.82
CA GLN A 42 -16.23 -15.17 -1.28
C GLN A 42 -16.58 -13.78 -1.84
N GLN A 43 -15.88 -13.34 -2.89
CA GLN A 43 -16.03 -12.02 -3.52
C GLN A 43 -15.77 -10.85 -2.57
N ARG A 44 -14.92 -11.06 -1.56
CA ARG A 44 -14.51 -9.99 -0.63
C ARG A 44 -13.22 -9.36 -1.14
N ILE A 45 -13.15 -8.04 -1.07
CA ILE A 45 -11.91 -7.30 -1.34
C ILE A 45 -11.00 -7.45 -0.12
N ILE A 46 -9.84 -8.07 -0.33
CA ILE A 46 -8.80 -8.24 0.67
C ILE A 46 -7.69 -7.22 0.38
N VAL A 47 -7.38 -6.40 1.38
CA VAL A 47 -6.32 -5.39 1.31
C VAL A 47 -5.23 -5.76 2.30
N THR A 48 -4.02 -5.97 1.80
CA THR A 48 -2.85 -6.33 2.62
C THR A 48 -1.71 -5.34 2.42
N SER A 49 -0.84 -5.24 3.43
CA SER A 49 0.34 -4.38 3.35
C SER A 49 1.45 -5.02 2.53
N VAL A 50 2.05 -4.25 1.64
CA VAL A 50 3.30 -4.65 0.98
C VAL A 50 4.45 -4.28 1.91
N PRO A 51 5.23 -5.24 2.42
CA PRO A 51 6.45 -4.93 3.15
C PRO A 51 7.38 -4.16 2.21
N GLN A 52 7.80 -2.95 2.60
CA GLN A 52 8.94 -2.32 1.95
C GLN A 52 10.19 -3.06 2.41
N ALA A 53 10.56 -4.13 1.71
CA ALA A 53 11.95 -4.58 1.72
C ALA A 53 12.77 -3.41 1.18
N GLY A 54 13.72 -2.93 1.97
CA GLY A 54 14.46 -1.70 1.72
C GLY A 54 14.93 -1.61 0.28
N GLN A 55 14.42 -0.63 -0.46
CA GLN A 55 15.07 -0.15 -1.66
C GLN A 55 16.28 0.71 -1.27
N ASP A 56 17.23 0.12 -0.55
CA ASP A 56 18.63 0.51 -0.67
C ASP A 56 19.18 -0.30 -1.84
N SER A 57 18.69 0.02 -3.04
CA SER A 57 19.36 -0.41 -4.26
C SER A 57 20.72 0.29 -4.24
N GLU A 58 21.78 -0.48 -4.00
CA GLU A 58 23.18 -0.10 -4.07
C GLU A 58 23.41 1.10 -4.98
N ARG A 59 23.84 2.21 -4.38
CA ARG A 59 24.53 3.28 -5.10
C ARG A 59 25.86 2.70 -5.56
N THR A 60 25.89 2.01 -6.69
CA THR A 60 27.15 1.71 -7.36
C THR A 60 27.66 3.03 -7.93
N GLU A 61 28.59 3.66 -7.20
CA GLU A 61 29.40 4.74 -7.73
C GLU A 61 30.25 4.17 -8.88
N SER A 62 29.77 4.38 -10.11
CA SER A 62 30.52 4.07 -11.33
C SER A 62 31.73 5.00 -11.40
N SER A 63 32.85 4.55 -10.82
CA SER A 63 34.16 5.20 -10.98
C SER A 63 34.58 5.13 -12.45
N THR A 64 34.63 6.28 -13.12
CA THR A 64 35.24 6.44 -14.44
C THR A 64 36.74 6.15 -14.37
N PRO A 65 37.32 5.28 -15.22
CA PRO A 65 38.75 5.33 -15.49
C PRO A 65 39.01 6.27 -16.67
N THR A 66 39.69 7.37 -16.40
CA THR A 66 40.31 8.22 -17.43
C THR A 66 41.45 7.44 -18.09
N ASN A 67 41.47 7.40 -19.42
CA ASN A 67 42.69 7.14 -20.19
C ASN A 67 42.72 8.12 -21.36
#